data_AF-A0A529W1P4-F1
#
_entry.id   AF-A0A529W1P4-F1
#
_cell.length_a   1.000
_cell.length_b   1.000
_cell.length_c   1.000
_cell.angle_alpha   90.00
_cell.angle_beta   90.00
_cell.angle_gamma   90.00
#
_symmetry.space_group_name_H-M   'P 1'
#
loop_
_entity.id
_entity.type
_entity.pdbx_description
1 polymer ?
#
loop_
_entity_poly.entity_id
_entity_poly.type
_entity_poly.pdbx_seq_one_letter_code
_entity_poly.pdbx_strand_id
1 'polypeptide(L)'
;MSYYFSKSLDMPFPAAIEHVTKKLAGKGFGILTRIDVQHTMKVKLGVDFKPYMILGACNPHFARRALQAEDKIGAMPPCNVIVTETAPGKT
;
A
#
# COMPACT_ATOMS: atom_id res chain seq x y z
N MET A 1 -13.04 -1.13 -17.60
CA MET A 1 -11.72 -0.49 -17.34
C MET A 1 -11.39 -0.68 -15.87
N SER A 2 -10.20 -1.19 -15.51
CA SER A 2 -9.75 -1.16 -14.12
C SER A 2 -9.12 0.20 -13.82
N TYR A 3 -9.34 0.71 -12.61
CA TYR A 3 -8.69 1.93 -12.12
C TYR A 3 -7.39 1.65 -11.35
N TYR A 4 -6.98 0.37 -11.29
CA TYR A 4 -5.83 -0.11 -10.54
C TYR A 4 -5.11 -1.23 -11.29
N PHE A 5 -3.85 -1.43 -10.92
CA PHE A 5 -3.05 -2.60 -11.29
C PHE A 5 -2.98 -3.57 -10.12
N SER A 6 -3.09 -4.86 -10.39
CA SER A 6 -2.99 -5.91 -9.37
C SER A 6 -2.14 -7.07 -9.83
N LYS A 7 -1.59 -7.79 -8.85
CA LYS A 7 -0.89 -9.05 -9.04
C LYS A 7 -1.09 -9.90 -7.80
N SER A 8 -1.45 -11.16 -7.99
CA SER A 8 -1.53 -12.14 -6.89
C SER A 8 -0.16 -12.73 -6.58
N LEU A 9 0.06 -13.00 -5.30
CA LEU A 9 1.26 -13.59 -4.74
C LEU A 9 0.87 -14.87 -3.98
N ASP A 10 1.56 -15.97 -4.29
CA ASP A 10 1.40 -17.24 -3.57
C ASP A 10 2.27 -17.23 -2.30
N MET A 11 1.90 -16.37 -1.35
CA MET A 11 2.56 -16.26 -0.05
C MET A 11 1.60 -15.72 1.03
N PRO A 12 1.86 -16.03 2.31
CA PRO A 12 1.07 -15.51 3.43
C PRO A 12 1.11 -13.99 3.53
N PHE A 13 0.02 -13.40 4.02
CA PHE A 13 -0.16 -11.95 4.12
C PHE A 13 1.01 -11.19 4.79
N PRO A 14 1.57 -11.63 5.94
CA PRO A 14 2.72 -10.94 6.54
C PRO A 14 3.97 -10.97 5.64
N ALA A 15 4.23 -12.11 4.99
CA ALA A 15 5.35 -12.28 4.07
C ALA A 15 5.18 -11.43 2.81
N ALA A 16 3.94 -11.29 2.31
CA ALA A 16 3.61 -10.42 1.19
C ALA A 16 3.92 -8.95 1.49
N ILE A 17 3.54 -8.46 2.68
CA ILE A 17 3.84 -7.08 3.10
C ILE A 17 5.35 -6.83 3.08
N GLU A 18 6.15 -7.73 3.64
CA GLU A 18 7.61 -7.62 3.61
C GLU A 18 8.17 -7.68 2.20
N HIS A 19 7.70 -8.64 1.40
CA HIS A 19 8.14 -8.83 0.02
C HIS A 19 7.91 -7.55 -0.80
N VAL A 20 6.70 -7.01 -0.74
CA VAL A 20 6.32 -5.77 -1.43
C VAL A 20 7.16 -4.59 -0.93
N THR A 21 7.32 -4.45 0.40
CA THR A 21 8.16 -3.39 1.00
C THR A 21 9.60 -3.45 0.46
N LYS A 22 10.21 -4.64 0.45
CA LYS A 22 11.58 -4.85 -0.05
C LYS A 22 11.71 -4.55 -1.55
N LYS A 23 10.72 -4.95 -2.36
CA LYS A 23 10.71 -4.68 -3.82
C LYS A 23 10.56 -3.20 -4.12
N LEU A 24 9.71 -2.48 -3.37
CA LEU A 24 9.56 -1.03 -3.48
C LEU A 24 10.86 -0.31 -3.10
N ALA A 25 11.48 -0.69 -1.98
CA ALA A 25 12.77 -0.15 -1.55
C ALA A 25 13.87 -0.34 -2.61
N GLY A 26 13.95 -1.52 -3.23
CA GLY A 26 14.88 -1.81 -4.33
C GLY A 26 14.65 -0.98 -5.61
N LYS A 27 13.52 -0.26 -5.71
CA LYS A 27 13.21 0.69 -6.78
C LYS A 27 13.26 2.15 -6.31
N GLY A 28 13.80 2.41 -5.11
CA GLY A 28 13.93 3.76 -4.55
C GLY A 28 12.65 4.32 -3.92
N PHE A 29 11.65 3.48 -3.66
CA PHE A 29 10.44 3.87 -2.95
C PHE A 29 10.57 3.54 -1.45
N GLY A 30 10.42 4.56 -0.61
CA GLY A 30 10.26 4.39 0.84
C GLY A 30 8.78 4.23 1.21
N ILE A 31 8.50 3.56 2.33
CA ILE A 31 7.16 3.49 2.92
C ILE A 31 7.03 4.62 3.94
N LEU A 32 6.15 5.57 3.68
CA LEU A 32 5.88 6.71 4.58
C LEU A 32 4.80 6.39 5.60
N THR A 33 3.78 5.64 5.18
CA THR A 33 2.63 5.31 6.03
C THR A 33 2.23 3.86 5.87
N ARG A 34 1.70 3.30 6.96
CA ARG A 34 1.09 1.97 7.03
C ARG A 34 -0.27 2.13 7.67
N ILE A 35 -1.31 1.69 6.98
CA ILE A 35 -2.68 1.75 7.49
C ILE A 35 -3.20 0.33 7.55
N ASP A 36 -3.33 -0.18 8.77
CA ASP A 36 -3.96 -1.46 9.05
C ASP A 36 -5.49 -1.27 9.09
N VAL A 37 -6.13 -1.58 7.96
CA VAL A 37 -7.58 -1.43 7.81
C VAL A 37 -8.30 -2.47 8.64
N GLN A 38 -7.77 -3.69 8.72
CA GLN A 38 -8.35 -4.75 9.55
C GLN A 38 -8.44 -4.33 11.01
N HIS A 39 -7.31 -3.87 11.57
CA HIS A 39 -7.26 -3.39 12.95
C HIS A 39 -8.17 -2.19 13.16
N THR A 40 -8.15 -1.21 12.24
CA THR A 40 -8.97 0.00 12.34
C THR A 40 -10.47 -0.32 12.37
N MET A 41 -10.93 -1.20 11.48
CA MET A 41 -12.34 -1.62 11.42
C MET A 41 -12.76 -2.34 12.71
N LYS A 42 -11.90 -3.20 13.25
CA LYS A 42 -12.17 -3.90 14.51
C LYS A 42 -12.26 -2.95 15.69
N VAL A 43 -11.32 -2.02 15.83
CA VAL A 43 -11.25 -1.08 16.96
C VAL A 43 -12.34 -0.02 16.90
N LYS A 44 -12.64 0.52 15.71
CA LYS A 44 -13.56 1.65 15.56
C LYS A 44 -15.01 1.23 15.41
N LEU A 45 -15.27 0.09 14.76
CA LEU A 45 -16.62 -0.35 14.40
C LEU A 45 -16.98 -1.72 14.97
N GLY A 46 -16.02 -2.43 15.60
CA GLY A 46 -16.27 -3.76 16.16
C GLY A 46 -16.40 -4.87 15.11
N VAL A 47 -16.27 -4.55 13.82
CA VAL A 47 -16.50 -5.49 12.73
C VAL A 47 -15.24 -6.28 12.39
N ASP A 48 -15.41 -7.57 12.09
CA ASP A 48 -14.34 -8.38 11.53
C ASP A 48 -14.13 -8.05 10.06
N PHE A 49 -12.88 -7.87 9.68
CA PHE A 49 -12.48 -7.53 8.32
C PHE A 49 -11.34 -8.43 7.90
N LYS A 50 -11.26 -8.71 6.59
CA LYS A 50 -10.15 -9.50 6.04
C LYS A 50 -8.81 -8.77 6.21
N PRO A 51 -7.67 -9.50 6.24
CA PRO A 51 -6.36 -8.87 6.26
C PRO A 51 -6.20 -7.88 5.11
N TYR A 52 -5.96 -6.62 5.46
CA TYR A 52 -5.96 -5.50 4.53
C TYR A 52 -5.05 -4.39 5.04
N MET A 53 -3.95 -4.17 4.32
CA MET A 53 -2.92 -3.18 4.64
C MET A 53 -2.78 -2.21 3.46
N ILE A 54 -2.78 -0.91 3.73
CA ILE A 54 -2.43 0.12 2.76
C ILE A 54 -1.03 0.64 3.09
N LEU A 55 -0.12 0.52 2.13
CA LEU A 55 1.24 1.05 2.21
C LEU A 55 1.31 2.34 1.40
N GLY A 56 1.60 3.46 2.05
CA GLY A 56 1.88 4.72 1.36
C GLY A 56 3.34 4.74 0.89
N ALA A 57 3.58 4.40 -0.38
CA ALA A 57 4.93 4.41 -0.95
C ALA A 57 5.25 5.77 -1.60
N CYS A 58 6.50 6.23 -1.49
CA CYS A 58 6.95 7.47 -2.09
C CYS A 58 8.41 7.37 -2.55
N ASN A 59 8.68 7.90 -3.74
CA ASN A 59 10.04 8.16 -4.22
C ASN A 59 10.27 9.68 -4.20
N PRO A 60 11.22 10.19 -3.40
CA PRO A 60 11.45 11.64 -3.27
C PRO A 60 11.77 12.35 -4.57
N HIS A 61 12.48 11.69 -5.51
CA HIS A 61 12.82 12.30 -6.80
C HIS A 61 11.58 12.54 -7.66
N PHE A 62 10.64 11.59 -7.67
CA PHE A 62 9.37 11.75 -8.38
C PHE A 62 8.44 12.73 -7.66
N ALA A 63 8.35 12.65 -6.33
CA ALA A 63 7.54 13.56 -5.54
C ALA A 63 7.95 15.03 -5.74
N ARG A 64 9.26 15.33 -5.71
CA ARG A 64 9.79 16.67 -5.98
C ARG A 64 9.39 17.16 -7.38
N ARG A 65 9.56 16.33 -8.41
CA ARG A 65 9.19 16.68 -9.79
C ARG A 65 7.70 16.98 -9.92
N ALA A 66 6.85 16.20 -9.27
CA ALA A 66 5.41 16.42 -9.27
C ALA A 66 5.02 17.74 -8.56
N LEU A 67 5.60 17.99 -7.38
CA LEU A 67 5.37 19.23 -6.62
C LEU A 67 5.86 20.48 -7.35
N GLN A 68 6.89 20.36 -8.19
CA GLN A 68 7.36 21.45 -9.05
C GLN A 68 6.39 21.77 -10.20
N ALA A 69 5.57 20.81 -10.61
CA ALA A 69 4.58 20.99 -11.67
C ALA A 69 3.22 21.46 -11.14
N GLU A 70 2.82 21.00 -9.95
CA GLU A 70 1.55 21.34 -9.31
C GLU A 70 1.71 21.32 -7.78
N ASP A 71 1.50 22.45 -7.12
CA ASP A 71 1.76 22.63 -5.69
C ASP A 71 0.77 21.87 -4.81
N LYS A 72 -0.46 21.65 -5.29
CA LYS A 72 -1.52 20.90 -4.60
C LYS A 72 -1.53 19.42 -4.96
N ILE A 73 -0.55 18.93 -5.74
CA ILE A 73 -0.50 17.53 -6.15
C ILE A 73 -0.57 16.61 -4.94
N GLY A 74 -0.05 17.05 -3.78
CA GLY A 74 -0.06 16.38 -2.48
C GLY A 74 -1.42 15.87 -1.96
N ALA A 75 -2.55 16.33 -2.50
CA ALA A 75 -3.88 15.80 -2.16
C ALA A 75 -4.16 14.39 -2.69
N MET A 76 -3.39 13.92 -3.69
CA MET A 76 -3.52 12.59 -4.32
C MET A 76 -2.47 11.53 -3.90
N PRO A 77 -1.18 11.85 -3.71
CA PRO A 77 -0.17 10.92 -3.18
C PRO A 77 -0.37 10.73 -1.67
N PRO A 78 0.22 9.68 -1.06
CA PRO A 78 1.26 8.78 -1.56
C PRO A 78 0.79 7.74 -2.59
N CYS A 79 1.74 7.10 -3.28
CA CYS A 79 1.44 5.97 -4.16
C CYS A 79 0.98 4.79 -3.30
N ASN A 80 -0.34 4.67 -3.10
CA ASN A 80 -0.94 3.63 -2.28
C ASN A 80 -0.76 2.25 -2.92
N VAL A 81 -0.21 1.32 -2.15
CA VAL A 81 -0.13 -0.09 -2.49
C VAL A 81 -0.98 -0.86 -1.49
N ILE A 82 -2.01 -1.52 -2.00
CA ILE A 82 -2.89 -2.38 -1.20
C ILE A 82 -2.30 -3.78 -1.17
N VAL A 83 -2.15 -4.32 0.03
CA VAL A 83 -1.88 -5.74 0.25
C VAL A 83 -3.10 -6.29 0.97
N THR A 84 -3.72 -7.35 0.44
CA THR A 84 -4.92 -7.96 1.04
C THR A 84 -4.91 -9.46 0.78
N GLU A 85 -5.34 -10.24 1.76
CA GLU A 85 -5.48 -11.69 1.55
C GLU A 85 -6.74 -11.99 0.74
N THR A 86 -6.59 -12.82 -0.31
CA THR A 86 -7.70 -13.25 -1.18
C THR A 86 -8.17 -14.67 -0.87
N ALA A 87 -7.28 -15.51 -0.38
CA ALA A 87 -7.54 -16.84 0.15
C ALA A 87 -6.40 -17.23 1.11
N PRO A 88 -6.56 -18.24 1.98
CA PRO A 88 -5.49 -18.67 2.88
C PRO A 88 -4.18 -18.94 2.13
N GLY A 89 -3.12 -18.19 2.47
CA GLY A 89 -1.81 -18.32 1.85
C GLY A 89 -1.67 -17.68 0.47
N LYS A 90 -2.69 -16.94 0.01
CA LYS A 90 -2.69 -16.21 -1.26
C LYS A 90 -3.06 -14.75 -1.04
N THR A 91 -2.10 -13.87 -1.33
CA THR A 91 -2.21 -12.42 -1.14
C THR A 91 -2.28 -11.71 -2.47
#